data_AF-A0A8T6NHY9-F1
#
_entry.id   AF-A0A8T6NHY9-F1
#
_cell.length_a   1.000
_cell.length_b   1.000
_cell.length_c   1.000
_cell.angle_alpha   90.00
_cell.angle_beta   90.00
_cell.angle_gamma   90.00
#
_symmetry.space_group_name_H-M   'P 1'
#
loop_
_entity.id
_entity.type
_entity.pdbx_description
1 polymer ?
#
loop_
_entity_poly.entity_id
_entity_poly.type
_entity_poly.pdbx_seq_one_letter_code
_entity_poly.pdbx_strand_id
1 'polypeptide(L)'
;MKGIIHSDELPGYGISQSHVDSIRLRLGTGEDDAFAICIAPEWQARLSLDSVLARARMAYHRIPKEVRNVVLRKGQPEDGTTMALRPLPGGARMYPETDIPVLELDGDLWLEAKDAIPMDASKRLDRLISTGLSSSQSEAILGAQLDDILFDCARGAFHDLPPQKPQSIATALLDQTIGEASEKAGIHPEEFPILSLVDAIHARDQEVITREGVTSIASLHAKNLDIQQLSLDQRIDWIHLQAEAMGFIPANESDVSSAIDEIILENISLINARGEGSIGPLMGKVMGKLGGAADGKVVSRVLREKITS
;
A
#
# COMPACT_ATOMS: atom_id res chain seq x y z
N MET A 1 9.87 40.65 -0.39
CA MET A 1 9.09 41.48 -1.33
C MET A 1 7.98 40.61 -1.91
N LYS A 2 6.77 41.16 -2.11
CA LYS A 2 5.60 40.37 -2.58
C LYS A 2 5.50 40.24 -4.11
N GLY A 3 6.15 41.14 -4.87
CA GLY A 3 6.17 41.10 -6.34
C GLY A 3 6.59 42.44 -6.96
N ILE A 4 6.77 42.44 -8.27
CA ILE A 4 6.92 43.64 -9.12
C ILE A 4 5.67 43.78 -10.00
N ILE A 5 5.43 44.96 -10.53
CA ILE A 5 4.40 45.22 -11.55
C ILE A 5 5.12 45.76 -12.78
N HIS A 6 4.85 45.26 -13.98
CA HIS A 6 5.44 45.80 -15.21
C HIS A 6 4.39 46.40 -16.15
N SER A 7 4.85 47.25 -17.07
CA SER A 7 3.99 48.02 -17.97
C SER A 7 3.03 47.17 -18.80
N ASP A 8 3.36 45.91 -19.10
CA ASP A 8 2.52 45.03 -19.93
C ASP A 8 1.35 44.42 -19.14
N GLU A 9 1.41 44.44 -17.81
CA GLU A 9 0.28 44.07 -16.94
C GLU A 9 -0.62 45.28 -16.62
N LEU A 10 -0.30 46.46 -17.17
CA LEU A 10 -1.01 47.72 -16.92
C LEU A 10 -1.78 48.18 -18.17
N PRO A 11 -2.94 48.84 -18.01
CA PRO A 11 -3.61 49.18 -16.74
C PRO A 11 -4.19 47.97 -16.01
N GLY A 12 -3.99 47.92 -14.69
CA GLY A 12 -4.28 46.78 -13.82
C GLY A 12 -3.98 47.09 -12.35
N TYR A 13 -4.30 46.20 -11.42
CA TYR A 13 -4.01 46.35 -9.99
C TYR A 13 -4.50 47.66 -9.32
N GLY A 14 -5.53 48.31 -9.90
CA GLY A 14 -6.05 49.60 -9.42
C GLY A 14 -5.34 50.85 -9.96
N ILE A 15 -4.41 50.69 -10.90
CA ILE A 15 -3.69 51.79 -11.56
C ILE A 15 -4.39 52.12 -12.89
N SER A 16 -4.98 53.32 -12.98
CA SER A 16 -5.67 53.80 -14.20
C SER A 16 -4.70 54.21 -15.30
N GLN A 17 -5.20 54.27 -16.54
CA GLN A 17 -4.43 54.69 -17.71
C GLN A 17 -3.75 56.06 -17.53
N SER A 18 -4.46 57.02 -16.91
CA SER A 18 -3.90 58.34 -16.60
C SER A 18 -2.65 58.29 -15.72
N HIS A 19 -2.54 57.31 -14.81
CA HIS A 19 -1.33 57.11 -14.01
C HIS A 19 -0.21 56.48 -14.83
N VAL A 20 -0.53 55.51 -15.70
CA VAL A 20 0.43 54.87 -16.62
C VAL A 20 1.06 55.91 -17.54
N ASP A 21 0.23 56.78 -18.15
CA ASP A 21 0.68 57.84 -19.05
C ASP A 21 1.61 58.83 -18.32
N SER A 22 1.26 59.19 -17.09
CA SER A 22 2.08 60.07 -16.23
C SER A 22 3.45 59.45 -15.91
N ILE A 23 3.50 58.15 -15.65
CA ILE A 23 4.74 57.42 -15.40
C ILE A 23 5.60 57.37 -16.67
N ARG A 24 5.01 57.02 -17.83
CA ARG A 24 5.73 57.00 -19.11
C ARG A 24 6.32 58.37 -19.44
N LEU A 25 5.54 59.43 -19.26
CA LEU A 25 5.99 60.80 -19.47
C LEU A 25 7.16 61.17 -18.55
N ARG A 26 7.11 60.77 -17.27
CA ARG A 26 8.16 61.09 -16.29
C ARG A 26 9.45 60.29 -16.52
N LEU A 27 9.34 59.05 -16.98
CA LEU A 27 10.48 58.19 -17.30
C LEU A 27 11.04 58.44 -18.71
N GLY A 28 10.29 59.13 -19.57
CA GLY A 28 10.68 59.39 -20.95
C GLY A 28 10.67 58.15 -21.85
N THR A 29 9.82 57.16 -21.53
CA THR A 29 9.71 55.89 -22.26
C THR A 29 8.83 56.03 -23.50
N GLY A 30 9.30 55.57 -24.66
CA GLY A 30 8.55 55.49 -25.91
C GLY A 30 7.57 54.30 -25.98
N GLU A 31 7.02 54.02 -27.15
CA GLU A 31 6.09 52.89 -27.37
C GLU A 31 6.79 51.52 -27.26
N ASP A 32 8.04 51.43 -27.71
CA ASP A 32 8.85 50.20 -27.65
C ASP A 32 9.54 49.99 -26.29
N ASP A 33 9.37 50.93 -25.36
CA ASP A 33 9.96 50.89 -24.03
C ASP A 33 8.96 50.36 -22.99
N ALA A 34 9.50 49.57 -22.05
CA ALA A 34 8.79 49.04 -20.89
C ALA A 34 9.35 49.61 -19.59
N PHE A 35 8.53 49.61 -18.54
CA PHE A 35 8.97 49.97 -17.19
C PHE A 35 8.47 48.96 -16.16
N ALA A 36 9.15 48.91 -15.01
CA ALA A 36 8.76 48.10 -13.85
C ALA A 36 8.63 48.98 -12.60
N ILE A 37 7.62 48.70 -11.79
CA ILE A 37 7.31 49.38 -10.52
C ILE A 37 7.56 48.39 -9.37
N CYS A 38 8.19 48.88 -8.31
CA CYS A 38 8.34 48.16 -7.05
C CYS A 38 7.81 49.02 -5.90
N ILE A 39 6.83 48.50 -5.16
CA ILE A 39 6.24 49.16 -3.99
C ILE A 39 6.82 48.50 -2.72
N ALA A 40 7.82 49.13 -2.14
CA ALA A 40 8.51 48.71 -0.91
C ALA A 40 9.24 49.90 -0.27
N PRO A 41 9.74 49.79 0.97
CA PRO A 41 10.68 50.77 1.51
C PRO A 41 11.85 51.00 0.55
N GLU A 42 12.35 52.22 0.47
CA GLU A 42 13.30 52.67 -0.57
C GLU A 42 14.49 51.72 -0.76
N TRP A 43 15.15 51.32 0.34
CA TRP A 43 16.30 50.41 0.30
C TRP A 43 15.97 49.04 -0.32
N GLN A 44 14.77 48.51 -0.03
CA GLN A 44 14.31 47.22 -0.56
C GLN A 44 13.89 47.37 -2.03
N ALA A 45 13.20 48.47 -2.36
CA ALA A 45 12.79 48.75 -3.74
C ALA A 45 14.00 48.91 -4.66
N ARG A 46 15.06 49.57 -4.21
CA ARG A 46 16.32 49.72 -4.94
C ARG A 46 16.95 48.36 -5.26
N LEU A 47 17.15 47.51 -4.26
CA LEU A 47 17.74 46.17 -4.43
C LEU A 47 16.89 45.28 -5.36
N SER A 48 15.57 45.36 -5.24
CA SER A 48 14.67 44.62 -6.11
C SER A 48 14.74 45.09 -7.56
N LEU A 49 14.73 46.41 -7.82
CA LEU A 49 14.85 46.95 -9.17
C LEU A 49 16.23 46.67 -9.78
N ASP A 50 17.31 46.67 -8.98
CA ASP A 50 18.64 46.26 -9.45
C ASP A 50 18.64 44.79 -9.91
N SER A 51 17.91 43.91 -9.19
CA SER A 51 17.74 42.51 -9.57
C SER A 51 16.92 42.33 -10.85
N VAL A 52 15.85 43.13 -11.02
CA VAL A 52 15.04 43.16 -12.25
C VAL A 52 15.89 43.61 -13.44
N LEU A 53 16.65 44.70 -13.28
CA LEU A 53 17.54 45.21 -14.31
C LEU A 53 18.60 44.16 -14.71
N ALA A 54 19.21 43.49 -13.74
CA ALA A 54 20.15 42.40 -13.99
C ALA A 54 19.48 41.26 -14.78
N ARG A 55 18.25 40.87 -14.41
CA ARG A 55 17.49 39.82 -15.11
C ARG A 55 17.11 40.22 -16.53
N ALA A 56 16.64 41.45 -16.75
CA ALA A 56 16.29 41.97 -18.06
C ALA A 56 17.50 41.98 -19.01
N ARG A 57 18.66 42.44 -18.52
CA ARG A 57 19.93 42.38 -19.27
C ARG A 57 20.34 40.95 -19.62
N MET A 58 20.24 40.03 -18.66
CA MET A 58 20.55 38.62 -18.91
C MET A 58 19.62 38.03 -19.99
N ALA A 59 18.31 38.28 -19.88
CA ALA A 59 17.30 37.79 -20.81
C ALA A 59 17.52 38.27 -22.25
N TYR A 60 17.98 39.51 -22.43
CA TYR A 60 18.34 40.04 -23.75
C TYR A 60 19.49 39.26 -24.41
N HIS A 61 20.50 38.86 -23.63
CA HIS A 61 21.66 38.17 -24.17
C HIS A 61 21.43 36.67 -24.39
N ARG A 62 20.86 35.95 -23.40
CA ARG A 62 20.60 34.50 -23.47
C ARG A 62 19.74 34.00 -22.31
N ILE A 63 19.28 32.75 -22.43
CA ILE A 63 18.65 32.03 -21.33
C ILE A 63 19.65 31.85 -20.16
N PRO A 64 19.36 32.34 -18.94
CA PRO A 64 20.26 32.24 -17.80
C PRO A 64 20.43 30.81 -17.29
N LYS A 65 21.64 30.45 -16.87
CA LYS A 65 21.90 29.19 -16.15
C LYS A 65 21.53 29.35 -14.69
N GLU A 66 20.55 28.57 -14.24
CA GLU A 66 20.02 28.68 -12.88
C GLU A 66 19.47 27.36 -12.37
N VAL A 67 19.41 27.24 -11.05
CA VAL A 67 18.68 26.17 -10.39
C VAL A 67 17.22 26.59 -10.33
N ARG A 68 16.32 25.70 -10.78
CA ARG A 68 14.88 25.94 -10.80
C ARG A 68 14.17 24.86 -9.97
N ASN A 69 13.15 25.26 -9.24
CA ASN A 69 12.28 24.35 -8.50
C ASN A 69 11.02 24.06 -9.30
N VAL A 70 10.55 22.83 -9.28
CA VAL A 70 9.23 22.46 -9.82
C VAL A 70 8.15 23.15 -9.00
N VAL A 71 7.17 23.75 -9.68
CA VAL A 71 6.02 24.36 -9.00
C VAL A 71 5.08 23.26 -8.54
N LEU A 72 4.87 23.20 -7.22
CA LEU A 72 3.98 22.22 -6.59
C LEU A 72 2.66 22.89 -6.19
N ARG A 73 1.54 22.27 -6.53
CA ARG A 73 0.21 22.57 -5.97
C ARG A 73 -0.37 21.30 -5.37
N LYS A 74 -0.80 21.37 -4.11
CA LYS A 74 -1.36 20.22 -3.36
C LYS A 74 -0.45 18.97 -3.38
N GLY A 75 0.86 19.17 -3.32
CA GLY A 75 1.86 18.08 -3.27
C GLY A 75 2.17 17.43 -4.62
N GLN A 76 1.62 17.92 -5.74
CA GLN A 76 1.92 17.42 -7.08
C GLN A 76 2.45 18.55 -7.98
N PRO A 77 3.27 18.24 -8.99
CA PRO A 77 3.64 19.19 -10.04
C PRO A 77 2.37 19.80 -10.64
N GLU A 78 2.29 21.13 -10.69
CA GLU A 78 1.08 21.80 -11.18
C GLU A 78 0.80 21.45 -12.65
N ASP A 79 1.80 21.66 -13.51
CA ASP A 79 1.74 21.53 -14.97
C ASP A 79 3.13 21.28 -15.58
N GLY A 80 4.12 20.90 -14.75
CA GLY A 80 5.52 20.78 -15.15
C GLY A 80 6.28 22.10 -15.24
N THR A 81 5.66 23.23 -14.86
CA THR A 81 6.39 24.51 -14.76
C THR A 81 7.41 24.51 -13.63
N THR A 82 8.39 25.39 -13.79
CA THR A 82 9.48 25.57 -12.84
C THR A 82 9.66 27.05 -12.51
N MET A 83 10.13 27.36 -11.32
CA MET A 83 10.45 28.71 -10.85
C MET A 83 11.94 28.85 -10.54
N ALA A 84 12.54 29.99 -10.88
CA ALA A 84 13.94 30.26 -10.56
C ALA A 84 14.15 30.29 -9.03
N LEU A 85 15.13 29.52 -8.56
CA LEU A 85 15.48 29.47 -7.13
C LEU A 85 16.74 30.27 -6.84
N ARG A 86 17.83 29.95 -7.55
CA ARG A 86 19.14 30.57 -7.36
C ARG A 86 20.02 30.44 -8.60
N PRO A 87 21.08 31.25 -8.75
CA PRO A 87 22.08 31.04 -9.79
C PRO A 87 22.67 29.63 -9.73
N LEU A 88 23.11 29.12 -10.88
CA LEU A 88 23.79 27.84 -10.93
C LEU A 88 25.05 27.90 -10.04
N PRO A 89 25.27 26.94 -9.11
CA PRO A 89 26.49 26.91 -8.32
C PRO A 89 27.70 26.79 -9.25
N GLY A 90 28.82 27.41 -8.85
CA GLY A 90 30.10 27.17 -9.49
C GLY A 90 30.56 25.72 -9.35
N GLY A 91 31.59 25.34 -10.10
CA GLY A 91 32.18 24.00 -9.98
C GLY A 91 32.68 23.73 -8.56
N ALA A 92 32.38 22.54 -8.04
CA ALA A 92 32.94 22.09 -6.77
C ALA A 92 34.45 21.88 -6.91
N ARG A 93 35.23 22.38 -5.94
CA ARG A 93 36.65 22.05 -5.85
C ARG A 93 36.76 20.73 -5.10
N MET A 94 37.27 19.70 -5.76
CA MET A 94 37.53 18.41 -5.14
C MET A 94 39.03 18.26 -4.91
N TYR A 95 39.40 17.73 -3.75
CA TYR A 95 40.75 17.29 -3.43
C TYR A 95 40.64 15.85 -2.91
N PRO A 96 41.65 14.99 -3.12
CA PRO A 96 41.66 13.66 -2.51
C PRO A 96 41.48 13.77 -0.99
N GLU A 97 40.59 12.96 -0.44
CA GLU A 97 40.39 12.83 1.01
C GLU A 97 41.60 12.07 1.58
N THR A 98 42.50 12.77 2.27
CA THR A 98 43.77 12.21 2.74
C THR A 98 43.64 11.45 4.05
N ASP A 99 42.54 11.65 4.78
CA ASP A 99 42.28 10.96 6.05
C ASP A 99 41.80 9.51 5.83
N ILE A 100 41.39 9.17 4.59
CA ILE A 100 40.89 7.86 4.22
C ILE A 100 41.94 7.15 3.34
N PRO A 101 42.42 5.96 3.71
CA PRO A 101 43.32 5.19 2.87
C PRO A 101 42.62 4.74 1.58
N VAL A 102 43.40 4.51 0.53
CA VAL A 102 42.87 3.97 -0.73
C VAL A 102 42.32 2.57 -0.48
N LEU A 103 41.06 2.36 -0.84
CA LEU A 103 40.43 1.04 -0.81
C LEU A 103 40.72 0.31 -2.13
N GLU A 104 41.55 -0.73 -2.07
CA GLU A 104 41.73 -1.66 -3.19
C GLU A 104 40.57 -2.67 -3.18
N LEU A 105 39.90 -2.80 -4.33
CA LEU A 105 38.86 -3.80 -4.52
C LEU A 105 39.51 -5.07 -5.07
N ASP A 106 39.62 -6.07 -4.19
CA ASP A 106 40.14 -7.38 -4.58
C ASP A 106 39.18 -8.12 -5.53
N GLY A 107 39.75 -8.99 -6.37
CA GLY A 107 39.00 -9.79 -7.34
C GLY A 107 38.03 -10.75 -6.67
N ASP A 108 38.40 -11.36 -5.55
CA ASP A 108 37.55 -12.31 -4.84
C ASP A 108 36.36 -11.58 -4.20
N LEU A 109 36.62 -10.44 -3.54
CA LEU A 109 35.56 -9.58 -2.98
C LEU A 109 34.57 -9.09 -4.06
N TRP A 110 35.07 -8.77 -5.26
CA TRP A 110 34.22 -8.38 -6.38
C TRP A 110 33.30 -9.52 -6.84
N LEU A 111 33.83 -10.74 -6.90
CA LEU A 111 33.07 -11.94 -7.28
C LEU A 111 32.02 -12.28 -6.23
N GLU A 112 32.39 -12.25 -4.94
CA GLU A 112 31.44 -12.44 -3.83
C GLU A 112 30.30 -11.42 -3.88
N ALA A 113 30.62 -10.13 -4.08
CA ALA A 113 29.61 -9.08 -4.18
C ALA A 113 28.67 -9.27 -5.38
N LYS A 114 29.19 -9.76 -6.50
CA LYS A 114 28.42 -10.06 -7.71
C LYS A 114 27.48 -11.25 -7.51
N ASP A 115 27.94 -12.28 -6.82
CA ASP A 115 27.14 -13.48 -6.53
C ASP A 115 26.09 -13.21 -5.44
N ALA A 116 26.32 -12.23 -4.58
CA ALA A 116 25.37 -11.77 -3.56
C ALA A 116 24.29 -10.79 -4.07
N ILE A 117 24.28 -10.44 -5.36
CA ILE A 117 23.27 -9.52 -5.91
C ILE A 117 21.88 -10.15 -5.76
N PRO A 118 20.96 -9.52 -5.02
CA PRO A 118 19.61 -10.05 -4.85
C PRO A 118 18.85 -10.03 -6.18
N MET A 119 17.79 -10.83 -6.24
CA MET A 119 16.90 -10.81 -7.40
C MET A 119 16.30 -9.43 -7.62
N ASP A 120 16.30 -8.98 -8.87
CA ASP A 120 15.55 -7.79 -9.27
C ASP A 120 14.03 -8.02 -9.19
N ALA A 121 13.26 -6.94 -9.28
CA ALA A 121 11.81 -7.00 -9.18
C ALA A 121 11.17 -7.91 -10.25
N SER A 122 11.73 -7.98 -11.46
CA SER A 122 11.21 -8.84 -12.53
C SER A 122 11.38 -10.32 -12.17
N LYS A 123 12.58 -10.71 -11.74
CA LYS A 123 12.88 -12.07 -11.31
C LYS A 123 12.03 -12.49 -10.10
N ARG A 124 11.81 -11.57 -9.15
CA ARG A 124 10.92 -11.82 -8.00
C ARG A 124 9.47 -12.00 -8.44
N LEU A 125 9.00 -11.23 -9.42
CA LEU A 125 7.66 -11.37 -9.98
C LEU A 125 7.49 -12.70 -10.71
N ASP A 126 8.44 -13.09 -11.57
CA ASP A 126 8.43 -14.38 -12.28
C ASP A 126 8.40 -15.54 -11.29
N ARG A 127 9.19 -15.43 -10.21
CA ARG A 127 9.21 -16.39 -9.10
C ARG A 127 7.85 -16.52 -8.43
N LEU A 128 7.14 -15.43 -8.17
CA LEU A 128 5.78 -15.45 -7.60
C LEU A 128 4.75 -16.03 -8.57
N ILE A 129 4.79 -15.65 -9.85
CA ILE A 129 3.87 -16.18 -10.86
C ILE A 129 4.03 -17.70 -10.97
N SER A 130 5.26 -18.21 -10.84
CA SER A 130 5.53 -19.65 -10.85
C SER A 130 4.85 -20.43 -9.71
N THR A 131 4.43 -19.77 -8.62
CA THR A 131 3.67 -20.41 -7.52
C THR A 131 2.18 -20.57 -7.84
N GLY A 132 1.72 -20.12 -9.01
CA GLY A 132 0.32 -20.19 -9.44
C GLY A 132 -0.57 -19.06 -8.92
N LEU A 133 0.02 -17.94 -8.50
CA LEU A 133 -0.72 -16.71 -8.18
C LEU A 133 -1.13 -15.98 -9.47
N SER A 134 -2.20 -15.17 -9.40
CA SER A 134 -2.54 -14.27 -10.50
C SER A 134 -1.49 -13.15 -10.65
N SER A 135 -1.42 -12.50 -11.81
CA SER A 135 -0.54 -11.32 -12.02
C SER A 135 -0.84 -10.24 -10.99
N SER A 136 -2.12 -9.96 -10.74
CA SER A 136 -2.55 -8.94 -9.78
C SER A 136 -2.15 -9.27 -8.34
N GLN A 137 -2.29 -10.53 -7.91
CA GLN A 137 -1.84 -10.95 -6.58
C GLN A 137 -0.32 -10.90 -6.47
N SER A 138 0.40 -11.30 -7.52
CA SER A 138 1.86 -11.30 -7.54
C SER A 138 2.41 -9.88 -7.45
N GLU A 139 1.85 -8.94 -8.22
CA GLU A 139 2.20 -7.52 -8.16
C GLU A 139 1.87 -6.90 -6.80
N ALA A 140 0.71 -7.24 -6.21
CA ALA A 140 0.32 -6.75 -4.89
C ALA A 140 1.26 -7.24 -3.78
N ILE A 141 1.60 -8.54 -3.78
CA ILE A 141 2.54 -9.14 -2.82
C ILE A 141 3.93 -8.53 -2.97
N LEU A 142 4.41 -8.36 -4.21
CA LEU A 142 5.70 -7.76 -4.49
C LEU A 142 5.75 -6.28 -4.06
N GLY A 143 4.69 -5.52 -4.36
CA GLY A 143 4.56 -4.11 -3.95
C GLY A 143 4.51 -3.93 -2.44
N ALA A 144 3.92 -4.89 -1.73
CA ALA A 144 3.91 -4.95 -0.27
C ALA A 144 5.21 -5.53 0.34
N GLN A 145 6.17 -5.99 -0.48
CA GLN A 145 7.42 -6.62 -0.05
C GLN A 145 7.23 -7.90 0.80
N LEU A 146 6.15 -8.64 0.53
CA LEU A 146 5.80 -9.88 1.26
C LEU A 146 6.17 -11.16 0.50
N ASP A 147 6.92 -11.03 -0.59
CA ASP A 147 7.17 -12.12 -1.53
C ASP A 147 8.09 -13.21 -0.97
N ASP A 148 9.07 -12.86 -0.14
CA ASP A 148 9.94 -13.86 0.51
C ASP A 148 9.14 -14.72 1.49
N ILE A 149 8.31 -14.10 2.34
CA ILE A 149 7.45 -14.81 3.30
C ILE A 149 6.55 -15.81 2.57
N LEU A 150 5.87 -15.35 1.52
CA LEU A 150 4.98 -16.20 0.74
C LEU A 150 5.73 -17.36 0.10
N PHE A 151 6.91 -17.09 -0.45
CA PHE A 151 7.71 -18.09 -1.13
C PHE A 151 8.30 -19.12 -0.19
N ASP A 152 8.73 -18.70 1.01
CA ASP A 152 9.19 -19.60 2.06
C ASP A 152 8.04 -20.48 2.57
N CYS A 153 6.84 -19.92 2.75
CA CYS A 153 5.64 -20.69 3.07
C CYS A 153 5.33 -21.71 1.97
N ALA A 154 5.40 -21.31 0.70
CA ALA A 154 5.12 -22.17 -0.45
C ALA A 154 6.09 -23.34 -0.58
N ARG A 155 7.35 -23.17 -0.15
CA ARG A 155 8.40 -24.20 -0.19
C ARG A 155 8.50 -25.03 1.10
N GLY A 156 7.79 -24.66 2.16
CA GLY A 156 7.95 -25.27 3.48
C GLY A 156 9.29 -24.92 4.13
N ALA A 157 9.85 -23.76 3.81
CA ALA A 157 11.04 -23.20 4.43
C ALA A 157 10.70 -22.17 5.53
N PHE A 158 9.42 -21.85 5.70
CA PHE A 158 8.93 -20.96 6.73
C PHE A 158 8.72 -21.73 8.05
N HIS A 159 9.60 -21.48 9.03
CA HIS A 159 9.60 -22.16 10.33
C HIS A 159 9.65 -23.69 10.19
N ASP A 160 8.81 -24.44 10.92
CA ASP A 160 8.69 -25.90 10.90
C ASP A 160 7.45 -26.37 10.10
N LEU A 161 6.85 -25.49 9.29
CA LEU A 161 5.64 -25.80 8.53
C LEU A 161 5.95 -26.57 7.24
N PRO A 162 5.08 -27.52 6.83
CA PRO A 162 5.17 -28.12 5.50
C PRO A 162 4.85 -27.07 4.40
N PRO A 163 5.07 -27.38 3.12
CA PRO A 163 4.66 -26.51 2.01
C PRO A 163 3.19 -26.10 2.08
N GLN A 164 2.95 -24.78 2.12
CA GLN A 164 1.61 -24.20 2.21
C GLN A 164 1.08 -23.81 0.83
N LYS A 165 -0.25 -23.72 0.69
CA LYS A 165 -0.90 -23.27 -0.55
C LYS A 165 -0.64 -21.77 -0.77
N PRO A 166 0.05 -21.37 -1.85
CA PRO A 166 0.41 -19.96 -2.08
C PRO A 166 -0.79 -19.02 -2.10
N GLN A 167 -1.92 -19.45 -2.69
CA GLN A 167 -3.15 -18.67 -2.80
C GLN A 167 -3.79 -18.40 -1.43
N SER A 168 -3.72 -19.36 -0.51
CA SER A 168 -4.22 -19.24 0.86
C SER A 168 -3.44 -18.18 1.63
N ILE A 169 -2.11 -18.23 1.52
CA ILE A 169 -1.19 -17.30 2.18
C ILE A 169 -1.30 -15.90 1.56
N ALA A 170 -1.28 -15.79 0.22
CA ALA A 170 -1.43 -14.52 -0.48
C ALA A 170 -2.70 -13.77 -0.08
N THR A 171 -3.83 -14.47 -0.07
CA THR A 171 -5.12 -13.87 0.31
C THR A 171 -5.05 -13.30 1.73
N ALA A 172 -4.54 -14.05 2.69
CA ALA A 172 -4.47 -13.60 4.07
C ALA A 172 -3.45 -12.47 4.32
N LEU A 173 -2.37 -12.43 3.55
CA LEU A 173 -1.37 -11.37 3.59
C LEU A 173 -1.87 -10.07 2.94
N LEU A 174 -2.68 -10.15 1.89
CA LEU A 174 -3.21 -9.00 1.15
C LEU A 174 -4.52 -8.45 1.75
N ASP A 175 -5.33 -9.31 2.36
CA ASP A 175 -6.59 -8.92 2.99
C ASP A 175 -6.36 -8.16 4.31
N GLN A 176 -7.43 -7.66 4.92
CA GLN A 176 -7.40 -7.01 6.24
C GLN A 176 -7.15 -8.00 7.39
N THR A 177 -6.78 -9.25 7.12
CA THR A 177 -6.63 -10.30 8.14
C THR A 177 -5.59 -9.93 9.20
N ILE A 178 -4.44 -9.39 8.80
CA ILE A 178 -3.43 -8.89 9.75
C ILE A 178 -3.99 -7.71 10.55
N GLY A 179 -4.65 -6.75 9.87
CA GLY A 179 -5.26 -5.58 10.52
C GLY A 179 -6.26 -6.00 11.60
N GLU A 180 -7.26 -6.81 11.24
CA GLU A 180 -8.30 -7.31 12.15
C GLU A 180 -7.72 -8.16 13.30
N ALA A 181 -6.78 -9.06 13.00
CA ALA A 181 -6.15 -9.90 14.02
C ALA A 181 -5.28 -9.07 14.99
N SER A 182 -4.56 -8.08 14.48
CA SER A 182 -3.72 -7.17 15.26
C SER A 182 -4.55 -6.25 16.16
N GLU A 183 -5.69 -5.74 15.68
CA GLU A 183 -6.63 -4.93 16.46
C GLU A 183 -7.21 -5.74 17.62
N LYS A 184 -7.71 -6.95 17.36
CA LYS A 184 -8.16 -7.89 18.41
C LYS A 184 -7.03 -8.25 19.39
N ALA A 185 -5.79 -8.27 18.90
CA ALA A 185 -4.63 -8.58 19.70
C ALA A 185 -4.17 -7.40 20.57
N GLY A 186 -4.54 -6.17 20.21
CA GLY A 186 -3.94 -4.96 20.78
C GLY A 186 -2.46 -4.82 20.42
N ILE A 187 -2.04 -5.36 19.27
CA ILE A 187 -0.66 -5.31 18.76
C ILE A 187 -0.64 -4.42 17.52
N HIS A 188 0.43 -3.66 17.30
CA HIS A 188 0.56 -2.87 16.08
C HIS A 188 0.67 -3.79 14.85
N PRO A 189 0.02 -3.50 13.71
CA PRO A 189 0.03 -4.39 12.54
C PRO A 189 1.44 -4.81 12.06
N GLU A 190 2.42 -3.90 12.18
CA GLU A 190 3.81 -4.13 11.80
C GLU A 190 4.57 -5.09 12.74
N GLU A 191 4.10 -5.22 13.98
CA GLU A 191 4.68 -6.11 15.00
C GLU A 191 3.93 -7.45 15.10
N PHE A 192 2.88 -7.63 14.29
CA PHE A 192 2.06 -8.84 14.34
C PHE A 192 2.89 -10.07 13.91
N PRO A 193 2.98 -11.13 14.74
CA PRO A 193 3.76 -12.31 14.39
C PRO A 193 3.15 -13.04 13.19
N ILE A 194 3.87 -13.02 12.06
CA ILE A 194 3.40 -13.68 10.82
C ILE A 194 3.18 -15.18 11.03
N LEU A 195 3.97 -15.83 11.88
CA LEU A 195 3.76 -17.24 12.24
C LEU A 195 2.34 -17.50 12.76
N SER A 196 1.78 -16.60 13.56
CA SER A 196 0.40 -16.72 14.07
C SER A 196 -0.65 -16.72 12.98
N LEU A 197 -0.42 -15.94 11.92
CA LEU A 197 -1.30 -15.93 10.77
C LEU A 197 -1.13 -17.22 9.95
N VAL A 198 0.12 -17.62 9.69
CA VAL A 198 0.44 -18.79 8.86
C VAL A 198 -0.04 -20.09 9.52
N ASP A 199 0.13 -20.27 10.83
CA ASP A 199 -0.36 -21.44 11.57
C ASP A 199 -1.90 -21.52 11.54
N ALA A 200 -2.60 -20.39 11.69
CA ALA A 200 -4.05 -20.35 11.60
C ALA A 200 -4.55 -20.69 10.18
N ILE A 201 -3.85 -20.24 9.13
CA ILE A 201 -4.15 -20.62 7.75
C ILE A 201 -3.87 -22.10 7.51
N HIS A 202 -2.77 -22.62 8.05
CA HIS A 202 -2.43 -24.04 7.95
C HIS A 202 -3.52 -24.89 8.59
N ALA A 203 -3.94 -24.57 9.81
CA ALA A 203 -5.03 -25.25 10.51
C ALA A 203 -6.34 -25.20 9.71
N ARG A 204 -6.67 -24.05 9.11
CA ARG A 204 -7.85 -23.93 8.23
C ARG A 204 -7.76 -24.84 7.01
N ASP A 205 -6.60 -24.88 6.37
CA ASP A 205 -6.38 -25.67 5.15
C ASP A 205 -6.35 -27.19 5.45
N GLN A 206 -6.13 -27.58 6.70
CA GLN A 206 -6.26 -28.94 7.24
C GLN A 206 -7.65 -29.23 7.83
N GLU A 207 -8.63 -28.34 7.65
CA GLU A 207 -10.00 -28.48 8.17
C GLU A 207 -10.08 -28.61 9.71
N VAL A 208 -9.07 -28.09 10.43
CA VAL A 208 -9.07 -28.03 11.91
C VAL A 208 -9.94 -26.87 12.40
N ILE A 209 -9.95 -25.76 11.66
CA ILE A 209 -10.73 -24.55 11.99
C ILE A 209 -11.51 -24.04 10.79
N THR A 210 -12.59 -23.31 11.05
CA THR A 210 -13.37 -22.63 10.00
C THR A 210 -12.66 -21.38 9.49
N ARG A 211 -13.09 -20.87 8.33
CA ARG A 211 -12.55 -19.62 7.75
C ARG A 211 -12.71 -18.43 8.69
N GLU A 212 -13.81 -18.37 9.44
CA GLU A 212 -14.11 -17.29 10.38
C GLU A 212 -13.22 -17.33 11.63
N GLY A 213 -12.71 -18.52 11.99
CA GLY A 213 -11.79 -18.71 13.09
C GLY A 213 -10.40 -18.12 12.88
N VAL A 214 -9.96 -17.91 11.63
CA VAL A 214 -8.56 -17.52 11.32
C VAL A 214 -8.13 -16.26 12.05
N THR A 215 -8.92 -15.18 12.01
CA THR A 215 -8.53 -13.90 12.64
C THR A 215 -8.50 -13.99 14.16
N SER A 216 -9.48 -14.69 14.74
CA SER A 216 -9.62 -14.85 16.19
C SER A 216 -8.50 -15.74 16.75
N ILE A 217 -8.21 -16.87 16.09
CA ILE A 217 -7.13 -17.78 16.48
C ILE A 217 -5.76 -17.12 16.30
N ALA A 218 -5.50 -16.48 15.15
CA ALA A 218 -4.25 -15.78 14.92
C ALA A 218 -4.00 -14.68 15.96
N SER A 219 -5.05 -13.95 16.37
CA SER A 219 -4.96 -12.94 17.41
C SER A 219 -4.58 -13.51 18.78
N LEU A 220 -5.19 -14.64 19.19
CA LEU A 220 -4.84 -15.31 20.44
C LEU A 220 -3.43 -15.88 20.42
N HIS A 221 -3.04 -16.48 19.29
CA HIS A 221 -1.70 -17.03 19.11
C HIS A 221 -0.63 -15.94 19.19
N ALA A 222 -0.93 -14.75 18.64
CA ALA A 222 -0.05 -13.59 18.72
C ALA A 222 0.13 -13.08 20.18
N LYS A 223 -0.88 -13.21 21.05
CA LYS A 223 -0.76 -12.83 22.48
C LYS A 223 0.08 -13.82 23.29
N ASN A 224 0.10 -15.08 22.91
CA ASN A 224 0.76 -16.15 23.65
C ASN A 224 2.06 -16.56 22.95
N LEU A 225 3.10 -15.73 23.08
CA LEU A 225 4.41 -15.92 22.45
C LEU A 225 5.06 -17.28 22.80
N ASP A 226 4.75 -17.86 23.96
CA ASP A 226 5.27 -19.18 24.35
C ASP A 226 4.81 -20.29 23.40
N ILE A 227 3.63 -20.15 22.79
CA ILE A 227 3.08 -21.13 21.84
C ILE A 227 3.92 -21.16 20.56
N GLN A 228 4.49 -20.02 20.14
CA GLN A 228 5.29 -19.92 18.92
C GLN A 228 6.60 -20.72 18.99
N GLN A 229 7.07 -21.06 20.20
CA GLN A 229 8.28 -21.86 20.42
C GLN A 229 8.01 -23.36 20.44
N LEU A 230 6.74 -23.78 20.45
CA LEU A 230 6.36 -25.19 20.45
C LEU A 230 6.51 -25.79 19.05
N SER A 231 6.59 -27.12 19.00
CA SER A 231 6.54 -27.85 17.73
C SER A 231 5.20 -27.66 17.02
N LEU A 232 5.18 -27.77 15.69
CA LEU A 232 3.97 -27.65 14.87
C LEU A 232 2.79 -28.45 15.44
N ASP A 233 2.99 -29.72 15.77
CA ASP A 233 1.92 -30.59 16.30
C ASP A 233 1.28 -29.99 17.57
N GLN A 234 2.10 -29.50 18.49
CA GLN A 234 1.63 -28.86 19.72
C GLN A 234 0.91 -27.52 19.45
N ARG A 235 1.36 -26.75 18.46
CA ARG A 235 0.67 -25.52 18.05
C ARG A 235 -0.69 -25.84 17.44
N ILE A 236 -0.79 -26.89 16.63
CA ILE A 236 -2.06 -27.33 16.03
C ILE A 236 -3.02 -27.88 17.09
N ASP A 237 -2.54 -28.67 18.05
CA ASP A 237 -3.36 -29.13 19.18
C ASP A 237 -3.91 -27.95 20.00
N TRP A 238 -3.06 -26.93 20.24
CA TRP A 238 -3.49 -25.70 20.90
C TRP A 238 -4.54 -24.94 20.08
N ILE A 239 -4.33 -24.81 18.76
CA ILE A 239 -5.29 -24.17 17.85
C ILE A 239 -6.64 -24.91 17.88
N HIS A 240 -6.64 -26.24 17.81
CA HIS A 240 -7.84 -27.06 17.87
C HIS A 240 -8.63 -26.80 19.17
N LEU A 241 -7.94 -26.81 20.32
CA LEU A 241 -8.57 -26.55 21.63
C LEU A 241 -9.19 -25.15 21.71
N GLN A 242 -8.49 -24.13 21.21
CA GLN A 242 -9.02 -22.76 21.19
C GLN A 242 -10.20 -22.63 20.22
N ALA A 243 -10.14 -23.31 19.07
CA ALA A 243 -11.23 -23.33 18.11
C ALA A 243 -12.48 -24.00 18.68
N GLU A 244 -12.32 -25.10 19.45
CA GLU A 244 -13.42 -25.76 20.16
C GLU A 244 -14.09 -24.82 21.15
N ALA A 245 -13.30 -24.16 22.00
CA ALA A 245 -13.79 -23.25 23.02
C ALA A 245 -14.54 -22.04 22.43
N MET A 246 -14.19 -21.63 21.21
CA MET A 246 -14.79 -20.50 20.51
C MET A 246 -15.87 -20.88 19.50
N GLY A 247 -16.11 -22.18 19.27
CA GLY A 247 -17.08 -22.66 18.28
C GLY A 247 -16.64 -22.49 16.83
N PHE A 248 -15.33 -22.50 16.56
CA PHE A 248 -14.76 -22.42 15.20
C PHE A 248 -14.35 -23.78 14.63
N ILE A 249 -14.81 -24.90 15.21
CA ILE A 249 -14.61 -26.24 14.65
C ILE A 249 -15.58 -26.45 13.48
N PRO A 250 -15.11 -27.01 12.35
CA PRO A 250 -15.99 -27.40 11.26
C PRO A 250 -17.05 -28.43 11.69
N ALA A 251 -18.32 -28.16 11.38
CA ALA A 251 -19.41 -29.08 11.66
C ALA A 251 -19.33 -30.32 10.76
N ASN A 252 -19.57 -31.50 11.34
CA ASN A 252 -19.63 -32.74 10.57
C ASN A 252 -20.87 -32.77 9.65
N GLU A 253 -20.81 -33.53 8.55
CA GLU A 253 -21.94 -33.62 7.60
C GLU A 253 -23.26 -34.05 8.25
N SER A 254 -23.20 -34.89 9.29
CA SER A 254 -24.39 -35.31 10.07
C SER A 254 -25.03 -34.15 10.83
N ASP A 255 -24.22 -33.29 11.42
CA ASP A 255 -24.68 -32.13 12.19
C ASP A 255 -25.27 -31.07 11.25
N VAL A 256 -24.61 -30.86 10.10
CA VAL A 256 -25.10 -30.01 9.00
C VAL A 256 -26.45 -30.53 8.48
N SER A 257 -26.56 -31.84 8.24
CA SER A 257 -27.78 -32.48 7.76
C SER A 257 -28.96 -32.27 8.72
N SER A 258 -28.72 -32.44 10.02
CA SER A 258 -29.74 -32.28 11.07
C SER A 258 -30.19 -30.82 11.21
N ALA A 259 -29.25 -29.87 11.19
CA ALA A 259 -29.58 -28.44 11.22
C ALA A 259 -30.37 -27.99 9.98
N ILE A 260 -30.06 -28.56 8.81
CA ILE A 260 -30.82 -28.32 7.58
C ILE A 260 -32.23 -28.88 7.69
N ASP A 261 -32.43 -30.09 8.25
CA ASP A 261 -33.77 -30.67 8.42
C ASP A 261 -34.66 -29.79 9.29
N GLU A 262 -34.14 -29.30 10.42
CA GLU A 262 -34.88 -28.38 11.29
C GLU A 262 -35.29 -27.11 10.54
N ILE A 263 -34.37 -26.52 9.76
CA ILE A 263 -34.65 -25.29 9.01
C ILE A 263 -35.64 -25.54 7.87
N ILE A 264 -35.57 -26.69 7.20
CA ILE A 264 -36.54 -27.09 6.19
C ILE A 264 -37.93 -27.21 6.83
N LEU A 265 -38.04 -27.89 7.97
CA LEU A 265 -39.30 -28.03 8.72
C LEU A 265 -39.89 -26.69 9.16
N GLU A 266 -39.06 -25.77 9.62
CA GLU A 266 -39.47 -24.42 10.01
C GLU A 266 -39.89 -23.54 8.82
N ASN A 267 -39.50 -23.89 7.58
CA ASN A 267 -39.67 -23.04 6.40
C ASN A 267 -40.37 -23.77 5.22
N ILE A 268 -41.16 -24.81 5.51
CA ILE A 268 -41.90 -25.59 4.50
C ILE A 268 -42.75 -24.69 3.59
N SER A 269 -43.39 -23.66 4.15
CA SER A 269 -44.21 -22.70 3.40
C SER A 269 -43.40 -21.92 2.35
N LEU A 270 -42.14 -21.60 2.64
CA LEU A 270 -41.23 -20.90 1.76
C LEU A 270 -40.74 -21.82 0.62
N ILE A 271 -40.48 -23.08 0.93
CA ILE A 271 -40.06 -24.11 -0.04
C ILE A 271 -41.20 -24.39 -1.01
N ASN A 272 -42.43 -24.59 -0.52
CA ASN A 272 -43.62 -24.82 -1.35
C ASN A 272 -43.94 -23.64 -2.27
N ALA A 273 -43.63 -22.40 -1.86
CA ALA A 273 -43.92 -21.20 -2.64
C ALA A 273 -42.85 -20.88 -3.70
N ARG A 274 -41.57 -21.26 -3.48
CA ARG A 274 -40.44 -20.83 -4.33
C ARG A 274 -39.60 -21.97 -4.94
N GLY A 275 -39.82 -23.22 -4.55
CA GLY A 275 -39.06 -24.38 -5.04
C GLY A 275 -37.55 -24.17 -4.88
N GLU A 276 -36.77 -24.39 -5.94
CA GLU A 276 -35.32 -24.16 -5.95
C GLU A 276 -34.93 -22.70 -5.65
N GLY A 277 -35.81 -21.73 -5.90
CA GLY A 277 -35.60 -20.31 -5.53
C GLY A 277 -35.57 -20.05 -4.02
N SER A 278 -35.89 -21.06 -3.19
CA SER A 278 -35.78 -20.99 -1.73
C SER A 278 -34.35 -21.23 -1.21
N ILE A 279 -33.44 -21.78 -2.04
CA ILE A 279 -32.08 -22.16 -1.63
C ILE A 279 -31.28 -20.96 -1.10
N GLY A 280 -31.31 -19.81 -1.78
CA GLY A 280 -30.59 -18.61 -1.36
C GLY A 280 -31.01 -18.11 0.03
N PRO A 281 -32.31 -17.84 0.27
CA PRO A 281 -32.83 -17.45 1.58
C PRO A 281 -32.56 -18.47 2.69
N LEU A 282 -32.65 -19.77 2.40
CA LEU A 282 -32.40 -20.83 3.38
C LEU A 282 -30.90 -20.98 3.69
N MET A 283 -30.02 -20.76 2.73
CA MET A 283 -28.56 -20.75 2.94
C MET A 283 -28.18 -19.74 4.03
N GLY A 284 -28.72 -18.51 3.98
CA GLY A 284 -28.45 -17.50 5.00
C GLY A 284 -28.91 -17.90 6.40
N LYS A 285 -30.07 -18.58 6.52
CA LYS A 285 -30.58 -19.08 7.80
C LYS A 285 -29.76 -20.24 8.35
N VAL A 286 -29.35 -21.17 7.50
CA VAL A 286 -28.52 -22.33 7.89
C VAL A 286 -27.14 -21.86 8.33
N MET A 287 -26.50 -20.99 7.55
CA MET A 287 -25.20 -20.42 7.90
C MET A 287 -25.26 -19.61 9.20
N GLY A 288 -26.35 -18.86 9.43
CA GLY A 288 -26.56 -18.13 10.68
C GLY A 288 -26.78 -19.04 11.90
N LYS A 289 -27.52 -20.14 11.75
CA LYS A 289 -27.77 -21.11 12.83
C LYS A 289 -26.52 -21.92 13.18
N LEU A 290 -25.73 -22.28 12.16
CA LEU A 290 -24.46 -22.99 12.34
C LEU A 290 -23.30 -22.06 12.69
N GLY A 291 -23.52 -20.73 12.79
CA GLY A 291 -22.50 -19.77 13.22
C GLY A 291 -21.22 -19.80 12.40
N GLY A 292 -21.32 -20.11 11.08
CA GLY A 292 -20.16 -20.26 10.21
C GLY A 292 -19.33 -21.54 10.41
N ALA A 293 -19.79 -22.47 11.26
CA ALA A 293 -19.14 -23.76 11.49
C ALA A 293 -19.21 -24.70 10.26
N ALA A 294 -20.09 -24.46 9.30
CA ALA A 294 -20.27 -25.36 8.16
C ALA A 294 -19.72 -24.75 6.85
N ASP A 295 -19.04 -25.56 6.03
CA ASP A 295 -18.63 -25.16 4.70
C ASP A 295 -19.87 -24.87 3.83
N GLY A 296 -19.96 -23.64 3.32
CA GLY A 296 -21.06 -23.21 2.44
C GLY A 296 -21.23 -24.11 1.20
N LYS A 297 -20.17 -24.76 0.71
CA LYS A 297 -20.29 -25.77 -0.36
C LYS A 297 -21.02 -27.02 0.11
N VAL A 298 -20.68 -27.53 1.30
CA VAL A 298 -21.34 -28.71 1.90
C VAL A 298 -22.80 -28.38 2.21
N VAL A 299 -23.06 -27.23 2.85
CA VAL A 299 -24.43 -26.74 3.12
C VAL A 299 -25.21 -26.62 1.82
N SER A 300 -24.65 -25.97 0.79
CA SER A 300 -25.35 -25.81 -0.50
C SER A 300 -25.63 -27.13 -1.20
N ARG A 301 -24.75 -28.13 -1.09
CA ARG A 301 -24.96 -29.46 -1.67
C ARG A 301 -26.10 -30.18 -0.95
N VAL A 302 -26.01 -30.31 0.37
CA VAL A 302 -27.00 -31.03 1.20
C VAL A 302 -28.38 -30.35 1.11
N LEU A 303 -28.42 -29.02 1.11
CA LEU A 303 -29.67 -28.27 1.00
C LEU A 303 -30.34 -28.47 -0.36
N ARG A 304 -29.56 -28.54 -1.45
CA ARG A 304 -30.08 -28.83 -2.79
C ARG A 304 -30.60 -30.27 -2.87
N GLU A 305 -29.84 -31.24 -2.37
CA GLU A 305 -30.27 -32.65 -2.33
C GLU A 305 -31.60 -32.84 -1.58
N LYS A 306 -31.80 -32.17 -0.44
CA LYS A 306 -33.02 -32.29 0.38
C LYS A 306 -34.23 -31.53 -0.15
N ILE A 307 -34.05 -30.47 -0.94
CA ILE A 307 -35.16 -29.71 -1.53
C ILE A 307 -35.63 -30.34 -2.85
N THR A 308 -34.74 -31.03 -3.56
CA THR A 308 -35.07 -31.73 -4.82
C THR A 308 -35.60 -33.16 -4.58
N SER A 309 -35.31 -33.77 -3.43
CA SER A 309 -35.86 -35.07 -3.00
C SER A 309 -37.28 -34.97 -2.48
#